data_AF-A0A843CRI4-F1
#
_entry.id   AF-A0A843CRI4-F1
#
_cell.length_a   1.000
_cell.length_b   1.000
_cell.length_c   1.000
_cell.angle_alpha   90.00
_cell.angle_beta   90.00
_cell.angle_gamma   90.00
#
_symmetry.space_group_name_H-M   'P 1'
#
loop_
_entity.id
_entity.type
_entity.pdbx_description
1 polymer ?
#
loop_
_entity_poly.entity_id
_entity_poly.type
_entity_poly.pdbx_seq_one_letter_code
_entity_poly.pdbx_strand_id
1 'polypeptide(L)'
;TFNNPTPEVNDFFGWSVSVSGNNVLVNSLGENNIDFLDTGAAYLFDGTTGALLQTFNHPTLETNDQFGWSVSVSGNNVLISADFDDIGALNTGSAYLFLPESVTYCNSMTIEQLITSGLYNVIDNTSGVYGPKVGGTNGADLIILSDLGNHAQGKDGNDCIIGGAVKDVMSGGLGDDQMFGGTGNDHMTGRIGADSMFGEGGNDRMSGGPGNDSVSGGADDDVVFGREDDDTMSGGDGNDYCLGGAGTNAADASCEISRP
;
A
#
# COMPACT_ATOMS: atom_id res chain seq x y z
N THR A 1 15.22 13.64 -19.54
CA THR A 1 14.61 14.98 -19.43
C THR A 1 13.20 14.78 -18.93
N PHE A 2 12.73 15.61 -18.00
CA PHE A 2 11.37 15.55 -17.47
C PHE A 2 10.54 16.64 -18.15
N ASN A 3 9.33 16.29 -18.57
CA ASN A 3 8.42 17.21 -19.25
C ASN A 3 7.23 17.50 -18.35
N ASN A 4 6.62 18.69 -18.48
CA ASN A 4 5.35 18.97 -17.80
C ASN A 4 4.31 17.90 -18.21
N PRO A 5 3.69 17.17 -17.27
CA PRO A 5 2.61 16.23 -17.56
C PRO A 5 1.37 16.88 -18.18
N THR A 6 1.10 18.16 -17.88
CA THR A 6 -0.10 18.90 -18.32
C THR A 6 0.29 20.27 -18.90
N PRO A 7 1.02 20.31 -20.04
CA PRO A 7 1.63 21.55 -20.53
C PRO A 7 0.59 22.56 -21.06
N GLU A 8 0.53 23.71 -20.43
CA GLU A 8 -0.16 24.94 -20.84
C GLU A 8 0.81 26.13 -20.93
N VAL A 9 0.27 27.28 -21.36
CA VAL A 9 1.06 28.51 -21.52
C VAL A 9 1.28 29.13 -20.15
N ASN A 10 2.55 29.44 -19.84
CA ASN A 10 2.98 30.06 -18.57
C ASN A 10 2.95 29.17 -17.33
N ASP A 11 2.97 27.85 -17.50
CA ASP A 11 3.11 26.92 -16.37
C ASP A 11 4.41 27.08 -15.58
N PHE A 12 5.46 27.57 -16.23
CA PHE A 12 6.80 27.71 -15.66
C PHE A 12 7.33 26.39 -15.04
N PHE A 13 6.99 25.25 -15.63
CA PHE A 13 7.52 23.95 -15.21
C PHE A 13 9.06 23.96 -15.14
N GLY A 14 9.61 23.48 -14.03
CA GLY A 14 11.05 23.47 -13.79
C GLY A 14 11.61 24.73 -13.13
N TRP A 15 10.75 25.58 -12.56
CA TRP A 15 11.18 26.78 -11.83
C TRP A 15 12.04 26.48 -10.59
N SER A 16 11.63 25.46 -9.85
CA SER A 16 12.31 24.89 -8.69
C SER A 16 12.38 23.37 -8.85
N VAL A 17 13.53 22.80 -8.51
CA VAL A 17 13.78 21.36 -8.59
C VAL A 17 14.52 20.88 -7.35
N SER A 18 14.23 19.65 -6.93
CA SER A 18 14.96 18.97 -5.86
C SER A 18 15.12 17.49 -6.18
N VAL A 19 16.21 16.89 -5.72
CA VAL A 19 16.52 15.48 -5.94
C VAL A 19 16.96 14.83 -4.64
N SER A 20 16.45 13.63 -4.36
CA SER A 20 16.89 12.79 -3.24
C SER A 20 16.85 11.33 -3.65
N GLY A 21 18.01 10.67 -3.75
CA GLY A 21 18.06 9.31 -4.28
C GLY A 21 17.56 9.25 -5.73
N ASN A 22 16.62 8.35 -6.02
CA ASN A 22 15.98 8.23 -7.34
C ASN A 22 14.75 9.14 -7.50
N ASN A 23 14.40 9.96 -6.51
CA ASN A 23 13.25 10.86 -6.56
C ASN A 23 13.66 12.21 -7.14
N VAL A 24 12.97 12.65 -8.21
CA VAL A 24 13.15 13.96 -8.83
C VAL A 24 11.85 14.76 -8.71
N LEU A 25 11.86 15.81 -7.90
CA LEU A 25 10.71 16.68 -7.69
C LEU A 25 10.87 17.95 -8.52
N VAL A 26 9.86 18.27 -9.34
CA VAL A 26 9.84 19.43 -10.23
C VAL A 26 8.51 20.15 -10.07
N ASN A 27 8.53 21.47 -9.90
CA ASN A 27 7.30 22.26 -9.78
C ASN A 27 6.80 22.81 -11.13
N SER A 28 5.58 23.35 -11.11
CA SER A 28 4.92 24.14 -12.16
C SER A 28 4.09 25.22 -11.48
N LEU A 29 4.53 26.48 -11.51
CA LEU A 29 3.89 27.56 -10.74
C LEU A 29 2.60 28.07 -11.34
N GLY A 30 2.55 28.16 -12.67
CA GLY A 30 1.39 28.62 -13.41
C GLY A 30 0.41 27.50 -13.73
N GLU A 31 0.55 26.34 -13.08
CA GLU A 31 -0.34 25.22 -13.31
C GLU A 31 -1.77 25.60 -12.90
N ASN A 32 -2.70 25.37 -13.82
CA ASN A 32 -4.11 25.67 -13.61
C ASN A 32 -4.84 24.45 -13.07
N ASN A 33 -5.80 24.70 -12.18
CA ASN A 33 -6.86 23.75 -11.88
C ASN A 33 -8.09 24.09 -12.73
N ILE A 34 -8.99 23.11 -12.95
CA ILE A 34 -10.17 23.27 -13.82
C ILE A 34 -11.01 24.51 -13.49
N ASP A 35 -11.04 24.90 -12.22
CA ASP A 35 -11.81 26.04 -11.71
C ASP A 35 -10.95 27.23 -11.22
N PHE A 36 -9.61 27.10 -11.18
CA PHE A 36 -8.72 28.09 -10.55
C PHE A 36 -7.43 28.30 -11.36
N LEU A 37 -7.10 29.55 -11.66
CA LEU A 37 -5.89 29.90 -12.43
C LEU A 37 -4.66 30.00 -11.52
N ASP A 38 -3.49 29.65 -12.04
CA ASP A 38 -2.19 29.80 -11.39
C ASP A 38 -2.18 29.23 -9.94
N THR A 39 -2.87 28.11 -9.73
CA THR A 39 -2.87 27.40 -8.44
C THR A 39 -1.49 26.82 -8.13
N GLY A 40 -0.75 26.43 -9.16
CA GLY A 40 0.52 25.76 -9.07
C GLY A 40 0.43 24.27 -8.69
N ALA A 41 1.46 23.53 -9.03
CA ALA A 41 1.60 22.09 -8.79
C ALA A 41 3.07 21.69 -8.61
N ALA A 42 3.29 20.49 -8.07
CA ALA A 42 4.58 19.82 -8.14
C ALA A 42 4.44 18.36 -8.54
N TYR A 43 5.46 17.84 -9.22
CA TYR A 43 5.47 16.52 -9.83
C TYR A 43 6.71 15.77 -9.39
N LEU A 44 6.50 14.59 -8.81
CA LEU A 44 7.55 13.67 -8.44
C LEU A 44 7.74 12.64 -9.55
N PHE A 45 8.97 12.51 -10.02
CA PHE A 45 9.35 11.57 -11.07
C PHE A 45 10.37 10.56 -10.57
N ASP A 46 10.36 9.38 -11.19
CA ASP A 46 11.44 8.42 -11.12
C ASP A 46 12.64 8.93 -11.93
N GLY A 47 13.77 9.10 -11.26
CA GLY A 47 15.00 9.66 -11.81
C GLY A 47 15.68 8.80 -12.88
N THR A 48 15.37 7.50 -12.91
CA THR A 48 15.96 6.53 -13.83
C THR A 48 15.11 6.38 -15.10
N THR A 49 13.79 6.26 -14.94
CA THR A 49 12.85 5.98 -16.04
C THR A 49 12.20 7.24 -16.60
N GLY A 50 12.11 8.31 -15.81
CA GLY A 50 11.36 9.51 -16.18
C GLY A 50 9.84 9.40 -15.95
N ALA A 51 9.36 8.29 -15.39
CA ALA A 51 7.95 8.09 -15.11
C ALA A 51 7.46 9.05 -14.03
N LEU A 52 6.24 9.58 -14.19
CA LEU A 52 5.57 10.35 -13.15
C LEU A 52 5.13 9.40 -12.03
N LEU A 53 5.58 9.66 -10.81
CA LEU A 53 5.24 8.90 -9.60
C LEU A 53 4.04 9.52 -8.88
N GLN A 54 4.02 10.85 -8.74
CA GLN A 54 2.96 11.53 -8.00
C GLN A 54 2.82 13.00 -8.44
N THR A 55 1.58 13.49 -8.44
CA THR A 55 1.25 14.91 -8.58
C THR A 55 0.79 15.47 -7.23
N PHE A 56 1.35 16.60 -6.84
CA PHE A 56 0.98 17.38 -5.66
C PHE A 56 0.26 18.64 -6.14
N ASN A 57 -1.00 18.77 -5.74
CA ASN A 57 -1.80 19.99 -5.96
C ASN A 57 -1.88 20.79 -4.65
N HIS A 58 -2.17 22.08 -4.75
CA HIS A 58 -2.41 22.91 -3.58
C HIS A 58 -3.56 22.32 -2.72
N PRO A 59 -3.38 22.14 -1.40
CA PRO A 59 -4.42 21.52 -0.56
C PRO A 59 -5.72 22.32 -0.44
N THR A 60 -5.66 23.64 -0.66
CA THR A 60 -6.80 24.56 -0.62
C THR A 60 -6.81 25.41 -1.88
N LEU A 61 -7.45 24.93 -2.95
CA LEU A 61 -7.38 25.60 -4.26
C LEU A 61 -7.89 27.05 -4.21
N GLU A 62 -7.00 28.02 -4.39
CA GLU A 62 -7.34 29.42 -4.68
C GLU A 62 -6.54 29.95 -5.89
N THR A 63 -7.06 30.99 -6.51
CA THR A 63 -6.42 31.57 -7.70
C THR A 63 -5.15 32.31 -7.28
N ASN A 64 -4.04 32.06 -7.97
CA ASN A 64 -2.77 32.76 -7.81
C ASN A 64 -2.03 32.49 -6.47
N ASP A 65 -2.28 31.35 -5.81
CA ASP A 65 -1.48 30.90 -4.65
C ASP A 65 -0.06 30.48 -5.04
N GLN A 66 0.18 30.16 -6.33
CA GLN A 66 1.49 29.79 -6.88
C GLN A 66 2.19 28.67 -6.10
N PHE A 67 1.44 27.62 -5.77
CA PHE A 67 1.98 26.43 -5.14
C PHE A 67 3.16 25.88 -5.93
N GLY A 68 4.24 25.55 -5.23
CA GLY A 68 5.48 25.14 -5.88
C GLY A 68 6.55 26.21 -5.94
N TRP A 69 6.38 27.40 -5.36
CA TRP A 69 7.39 28.49 -5.40
C TRP A 69 8.81 28.00 -5.09
N SER A 70 8.92 27.12 -4.11
CA SER A 70 10.10 26.33 -3.82
C SER A 70 9.68 24.90 -3.46
N VAL A 71 10.51 23.94 -3.86
CA VAL A 71 10.29 22.52 -3.57
C VAL A 71 11.55 21.88 -2.99
N SER A 72 11.36 20.94 -2.08
CA SER A 72 12.43 20.12 -1.50
C SER A 72 11.94 18.70 -1.29
N VAL A 73 12.79 17.72 -1.57
CA VAL A 73 12.53 16.30 -1.29
C VAL A 73 13.69 15.73 -0.48
N SER A 74 13.36 14.95 0.54
CA SER A 74 14.33 14.23 1.38
C SER A 74 13.76 12.84 1.71
N GLY A 75 14.38 11.81 1.16
CA GLY A 75 13.80 10.47 1.14
C GLY A 75 12.45 10.48 0.43
N ASN A 76 11.39 10.14 1.17
CA ASN A 76 10.00 10.13 0.70
C ASN A 76 9.19 11.36 1.15
N ASN A 77 9.80 12.27 1.92
CA ASN A 77 9.12 13.46 2.39
C ASN A 77 9.29 14.58 1.37
N VAL A 78 8.18 15.23 1.03
CA VAL A 78 8.12 16.32 0.05
C VAL A 78 7.65 17.59 0.76
N LEU A 79 8.41 18.67 0.64
CA LEU A 79 8.07 19.99 1.16
C LEU A 79 7.88 20.94 -0.02
N ILE A 80 6.72 21.59 -0.08
CA ILE A 80 6.35 22.52 -1.16
C ILE A 80 5.86 23.82 -0.55
N SER A 81 6.36 24.96 -0.99
CA SER A 81 5.87 26.28 -0.55
C SER A 81 4.86 26.88 -1.52
N ALA A 82 3.96 27.70 -0.99
CA ALA A 82 3.11 28.63 -1.72
C ALA A 82 3.30 30.00 -1.08
N ASP A 83 3.95 30.94 -1.75
CA ASP A 83 4.32 32.23 -1.16
C ASP A 83 3.17 33.24 -1.15
N PHE A 84 2.17 33.06 -2.01
CA PHE A 84 0.96 33.87 -2.08
C PHE A 84 -0.23 33.28 -1.33
N ASP A 85 -0.08 32.14 -0.66
CA ASP A 85 -1.16 31.53 0.08
C ASP A 85 -1.71 32.44 1.21
N ASP A 86 -3.03 32.45 1.35
CA ASP A 86 -3.82 33.40 2.13
C ASP A 86 -4.22 32.87 3.53
N ILE A 87 -3.56 31.81 4.03
CA ILE A 87 -3.89 31.18 5.32
C ILE A 87 -3.77 32.18 6.49
N GLY A 88 -4.93 32.64 6.97
CA GLY A 88 -5.07 33.54 8.12
C GLY A 88 -4.95 35.03 7.78
N ALA A 89 -4.22 35.40 6.72
CA ALA A 89 -4.22 36.75 6.12
C ALA A 89 -3.65 36.74 4.69
N LEU A 90 -3.93 37.82 3.95
CA LEU A 90 -3.54 38.00 2.54
C LEU A 90 -2.01 37.87 2.32
N ASN A 91 -1.62 36.98 1.41
CA ASN A 91 -0.28 36.63 0.93
C ASN A 91 0.71 36.41 2.08
N THR A 92 0.30 35.66 3.10
CA THR A 92 1.19 35.34 4.21
C THR A 92 2.12 34.17 3.90
N GLY A 93 1.74 33.38 2.89
CA GLY A 93 2.46 32.23 2.42
C GLY A 93 2.42 31.05 3.39
N SER A 94 2.56 29.86 2.83
CA SER A 94 2.59 28.60 3.57
C SER A 94 3.62 27.64 3.00
N ALA A 95 3.94 26.62 3.82
CA ALA A 95 4.71 25.48 3.39
C ALA A 95 3.98 24.19 3.79
N TYR A 96 3.88 23.27 2.83
CA TYR A 96 3.13 22.04 2.94
C TYR A 96 4.09 20.86 2.94
N LEU A 97 4.07 20.09 4.02
CA LEU A 97 4.84 18.86 4.17
C LEU A 97 3.94 17.67 3.82
N PHE A 98 4.26 17.01 2.71
CA PHE A 98 3.66 15.75 2.28
C PHE A 98 4.54 14.61 2.77
N LEU A 99 3.95 13.78 3.63
CA LEU A 99 4.54 12.53 4.08
C LEU A 99 4.00 11.40 3.18
N PRO A 100 4.78 10.34 2.93
CA PRO A 100 4.24 9.16 2.26
C PRO A 100 3.07 8.61 3.09
N GLU A 101 2.05 8.07 2.43
CA GLU A 101 1.06 7.26 3.13
C GLU A 101 1.81 6.13 3.84
N SER A 102 1.63 6.05 5.16
CA SER A 102 2.23 4.98 5.94
C SER A 102 1.41 3.73 5.68
N VAL A 103 1.99 2.78 4.93
CA VAL A 103 1.40 1.44 4.82
C VAL A 103 1.42 0.80 6.20
N THR A 104 0.25 0.36 6.64
CA THR A 104 0.08 -0.33 7.92
C THR A 104 -0.32 -1.77 7.67
N TYR A 105 0.15 -2.65 8.54
CA TYR A 105 -0.11 -4.08 8.48
C TYR A 105 -0.90 -4.48 9.73
N CYS A 106 -0.43 -5.50 10.43
CA CYS A 106 -1.06 -6.04 11.62
C CYS A 106 -1.30 -4.97 12.68
N ASN A 107 -2.47 -5.03 13.33
CA ASN A 107 -2.92 -4.02 14.29
C ASN A 107 -2.88 -2.56 13.79
N SER A 108 -2.94 -2.34 12.46
CA SER A 108 -2.80 -1.01 11.85
C SER A 108 -1.50 -0.29 12.23
N MET A 109 -0.42 -1.07 12.39
CA MET A 109 0.92 -0.57 12.68
C MET A 109 1.82 -0.59 11.44
N THR A 110 2.74 0.36 11.32
CA THR A 110 3.83 0.28 10.33
C THR A 110 4.83 -0.82 10.69
N ILE A 111 5.67 -1.25 9.76
CA ILE A 111 6.73 -2.24 10.03
C ILE A 111 7.64 -1.78 11.20
N GLU A 112 8.02 -0.51 11.24
CA GLU A 112 8.86 0.01 12.35
C GLU A 112 8.16 -0.10 13.70
N GLN A 113 6.85 0.19 13.75
CA GLN A 113 6.04 0.04 14.95
C GLN A 113 5.90 -1.43 15.35
N LEU A 114 5.67 -2.34 14.39
CA LEU A 114 5.57 -3.78 14.64
C LEU A 114 6.86 -4.34 15.24
N ILE A 115 8.01 -4.03 14.63
CA ILE A 115 9.34 -4.49 15.08
C ILE A 115 9.64 -3.99 16.50
N THR A 116 9.25 -2.75 16.82
CA THR A 116 9.56 -2.12 18.11
C THR A 116 8.49 -2.33 19.19
N SER A 117 7.33 -2.86 18.84
CA SER A 117 6.19 -3.06 19.74
C SER A 117 6.47 -4.02 20.90
N GLY A 118 7.36 -5.00 20.69
CA GLY A 118 7.58 -6.12 21.61
C GLY A 118 6.41 -7.12 21.68
N LEU A 119 5.43 -7.01 20.78
CA LEU A 119 4.27 -7.92 20.70
C LEU A 119 4.63 -9.26 20.03
N TYR A 120 5.63 -9.25 19.17
CA TYR A 120 5.96 -10.36 18.27
C TYR A 120 7.42 -10.79 18.41
N ASN A 121 7.72 -12.06 18.16
CA ASN A 121 9.09 -12.46 17.82
C ASN A 121 9.36 -12.09 16.36
N VAL A 122 10.35 -11.22 16.13
CA VAL A 122 10.62 -10.68 14.79
C VAL A 122 11.52 -11.64 13.99
N ILE A 123 11.03 -12.04 12.82
CA ILE A 123 11.71 -12.86 11.82
C ILE A 123 11.76 -12.06 10.52
N ASP A 124 12.89 -11.44 10.25
CA ASP A 124 13.14 -10.65 9.04
C ASP A 124 13.97 -11.46 8.03
N ASN A 125 13.34 -11.85 6.92
CA ASN A 125 13.96 -12.56 5.80
C ASN A 125 14.18 -11.66 4.58
N THR A 126 14.08 -10.34 4.70
CA THR A 126 14.20 -9.39 3.56
C THR A 126 15.50 -9.51 2.78
N SER A 127 16.58 -10.00 3.41
CA SER A 127 17.90 -10.18 2.76
C SER A 127 18.03 -11.43 1.88
N GLY A 128 17.07 -12.37 1.89
CA GLY A 128 16.84 -13.35 0.82
C GLY A 128 17.98 -14.30 0.40
N VAL A 129 18.99 -14.58 1.24
CA VAL A 129 20.23 -15.27 0.78
C VAL A 129 20.10 -16.81 0.60
N TYR A 130 19.09 -17.48 1.17
CA TYR A 130 18.91 -18.94 1.02
C TYR A 130 17.42 -19.38 1.00
N GLY A 131 17.17 -20.50 0.31
CA GLY A 131 15.85 -20.99 -0.13
C GLY A 131 14.71 -21.10 0.90
N PRO A 132 13.48 -21.24 0.40
CA PRO A 132 12.37 -20.36 0.78
C PRO A 132 11.52 -20.98 1.87
N LYS A 133 12.09 -21.27 3.05
CA LYS A 133 11.30 -21.75 4.18
C LYS A 133 11.56 -20.90 5.41
N VAL A 134 10.60 -20.06 5.74
CA VAL A 134 10.59 -19.20 6.92
C VAL A 134 9.55 -19.77 7.88
N GLY A 135 9.92 -19.97 9.14
CA GLY A 135 9.05 -20.58 10.13
C GLY A 135 9.10 -19.84 11.46
N GLY A 136 7.92 -19.58 12.01
CA GLY A 136 7.71 -19.01 13.33
C GLY A 136 8.09 -19.93 14.50
N THR A 137 7.74 -19.49 15.68
CA THR A 137 7.80 -20.17 16.97
C THR A 137 6.44 -20.78 17.32
N ASN A 138 6.05 -20.84 18.59
CA ASN A 138 4.71 -21.27 19.01
C ASN A 138 3.98 -20.11 19.73
N GLY A 139 4.51 -18.89 19.63
CA GLY A 139 3.86 -17.69 20.09
C GLY A 139 3.84 -16.67 18.95
N ALA A 140 3.17 -15.55 19.16
CA ALA A 140 2.99 -14.53 18.12
C ALA A 140 4.32 -14.10 17.48
N ASP A 141 4.41 -14.24 16.17
CA ASP A 141 5.58 -13.89 15.37
C ASP A 141 5.27 -12.79 14.34
N LEU A 142 6.28 -11.99 14.02
CA LEU A 142 6.26 -11.05 12.90
C LEU A 142 7.20 -11.61 11.85
N ILE A 143 6.66 -12.11 10.75
CA ILE A 143 7.40 -12.72 9.66
C ILE A 143 7.38 -11.75 8.47
N ILE A 144 8.54 -11.19 8.13
CA ILE A 144 8.72 -10.28 6.99
C ILE A 144 9.51 -11.02 5.90
N LEU A 145 8.89 -11.21 4.75
CA LEU A 145 9.44 -11.95 3.62
C LEU A 145 10.24 -11.04 2.68
N SER A 146 11.11 -11.67 1.88
CA SER A 146 11.86 -10.99 0.81
C SER A 146 11.03 -10.90 -0.46
N ASP A 147 11.44 -10.07 -1.42
CA ASP A 147 10.90 -10.04 -2.79
C ASP A 147 11.28 -11.26 -3.66
N LEU A 148 11.61 -12.39 -3.04
CA LEU A 148 11.87 -13.67 -3.68
C LEU A 148 10.75 -14.61 -3.28
N GLY A 149 10.36 -15.55 -4.14
CA GLY A 149 9.32 -16.51 -3.78
C GLY A 149 9.67 -17.30 -2.52
N ASN A 150 8.89 -17.11 -1.46
CA ASN A 150 9.07 -17.61 -0.10
C ASN A 150 8.01 -18.67 0.25
N HIS A 151 8.31 -19.52 1.23
CA HIS A 151 7.31 -20.33 1.91
C HIS A 151 7.35 -20.02 3.41
N ALA A 152 6.29 -19.45 3.95
CA ALA A 152 6.17 -19.04 5.35
C ALA A 152 5.22 -19.95 6.14
N GLN A 153 5.52 -20.16 7.42
CA GLN A 153 4.66 -20.86 8.38
C GLN A 153 4.69 -20.14 9.72
N GLY A 154 3.56 -19.60 10.19
CA GLY A 154 3.44 -18.98 11.52
C GLY A 154 3.54 -20.00 12.65
N LYS A 155 2.76 -21.09 12.54
CA LYS A 155 2.63 -22.25 13.45
C LYS A 155 1.57 -22.08 14.54
N ASP A 156 1.93 -21.76 15.77
CA ASP A 156 0.95 -21.51 16.84
C ASP A 156 1.12 -20.06 17.27
N GLY A 157 0.04 -19.39 17.64
CA GLY A 157 0.06 -17.99 18.03
C GLY A 157 -0.73 -17.14 17.06
N ASN A 158 -0.90 -15.86 17.40
CA ASN A 158 -1.55 -14.91 16.51
C ASN A 158 -0.43 -14.21 15.73
N ASP A 159 -0.16 -14.67 14.54
CA ASP A 159 1.00 -14.29 13.75
C ASP A 159 0.70 -13.14 12.79
N CYS A 160 1.74 -12.39 12.47
CA CYS A 160 1.75 -11.33 11.48
C CYS A 160 2.69 -11.70 10.35
N ILE A 161 2.17 -12.05 9.17
CA ILE A 161 2.97 -12.49 8.03
C ILE A 161 2.84 -11.46 6.90
N ILE A 162 3.97 -10.92 6.46
CA ILE A 162 4.06 -9.90 5.41
C ILE A 162 4.89 -10.46 4.25
N GLY A 163 4.24 -10.65 3.10
CA GLY A 163 4.82 -11.11 1.84
C GLY A 163 5.64 -10.06 1.11
N GLY A 164 6.21 -10.46 -0.03
CA GLY A 164 7.08 -9.64 -0.86
C GLY A 164 6.49 -9.34 -2.24
N ALA A 165 7.35 -8.98 -3.21
CA ALA A 165 6.92 -8.63 -4.56
C ALA A 165 6.78 -9.80 -5.57
N VAL A 166 6.95 -11.05 -5.12
CA VAL A 166 6.92 -12.23 -5.98
C VAL A 166 6.11 -13.32 -5.28
N LYS A 167 5.51 -14.20 -6.07
CA LYS A 167 4.76 -15.38 -5.59
C LYS A 167 5.36 -16.04 -4.34
N ASP A 168 4.58 -15.98 -3.28
CA ASP A 168 4.82 -16.56 -1.97
C ASP A 168 3.81 -17.69 -1.65
N VAL A 169 4.18 -18.53 -0.69
CA VAL A 169 3.33 -19.57 -0.11
C VAL A 169 3.30 -19.39 1.39
N MET A 170 2.21 -18.86 1.93
CA MET A 170 2.12 -18.50 3.34
C MET A 170 1.06 -19.34 4.05
N SER A 171 1.34 -19.66 5.32
CA SER A 171 0.41 -20.34 6.19
C SER A 171 0.44 -19.71 7.58
N GLY A 172 -0.73 -19.32 8.10
CA GLY A 172 -0.91 -18.82 9.45
C GLY A 172 -0.60 -19.91 10.47
N GLY A 173 -1.55 -20.82 10.71
CA GLY A 173 -1.32 -21.91 11.66
C GLY A 173 -2.50 -22.17 12.60
N LEU A 174 -2.22 -22.09 13.89
CA LEU A 174 -3.22 -22.10 14.95
C LEU A 174 -3.19 -20.71 15.59
N GLY A 175 -4.35 -20.08 15.71
CA GLY A 175 -4.47 -18.74 16.28
C GLY A 175 -5.08 -17.80 15.26
N ASP A 176 -5.37 -16.57 15.70
CA ASP A 176 -6.00 -15.57 14.85
C ASP A 176 -4.89 -14.80 14.12
N ASP A 177 -4.62 -15.16 12.87
CA ASP A 177 -3.48 -14.69 12.10
C ASP A 177 -3.82 -13.50 11.21
N GLN A 178 -2.84 -12.63 10.95
CA GLN A 178 -2.94 -11.55 9.97
C GLN A 178 -1.89 -11.75 8.88
N MET A 179 -2.34 -11.83 7.63
CA MET A 179 -1.48 -12.19 6.49
C MET A 179 -1.65 -11.21 5.33
N PHE A 180 -0.54 -10.75 4.75
CA PHE A 180 -0.47 -9.81 3.64
C PHE A 180 0.36 -10.41 2.49
N GLY A 181 -0.21 -10.53 1.30
CA GLY A 181 0.40 -11.11 0.09
C GLY A 181 1.57 -10.30 -0.44
N GLY A 182 1.41 -8.98 -0.49
CA GLY A 182 2.34 -8.11 -1.20
C GLY A 182 1.93 -8.00 -2.67
N THR A 183 2.89 -8.15 -3.57
CA THR A 183 2.55 -8.28 -5.00
C THR A 183 3.02 -9.64 -5.49
N GLY A 184 2.32 -10.25 -6.44
CA GLY A 184 2.65 -11.59 -6.88
C GLY A 184 1.40 -12.43 -7.07
N ASN A 185 1.58 -13.73 -7.31
CA ASN A 185 0.44 -14.65 -7.42
C ASN A 185 0.55 -15.63 -6.26
N ASP A 186 0.10 -15.21 -5.09
CA ASP A 186 0.39 -15.82 -3.82
C ASP A 186 -0.54 -16.98 -3.49
N HIS A 187 -0.09 -17.81 -2.55
CA HIS A 187 -0.90 -18.87 -1.99
C HIS A 187 -0.95 -18.74 -0.48
N MET A 188 -2.12 -18.38 0.05
CA MET A 188 -2.30 -18.10 1.48
C MET A 188 -3.28 -19.08 2.09
N THR A 189 -2.98 -19.56 3.29
CA THR A 189 -3.88 -20.40 4.07
C THR A 189 -3.86 -19.98 5.54
N GLY A 190 -4.97 -19.48 6.05
CA GLY A 190 -5.10 -19.06 7.46
C GLY A 190 -4.94 -20.25 8.40
N ARG A 191 -5.71 -21.32 8.15
CA ARG A 191 -5.85 -22.56 8.93
C ARG A 191 -6.82 -22.37 10.09
N ILE A 192 -6.42 -22.64 11.34
CA ILE A 192 -7.39 -22.68 12.46
C ILE A 192 -7.29 -21.37 13.22
N GLY A 193 -8.40 -20.64 13.26
CA GLY A 193 -8.49 -19.35 13.94
C GLY A 193 -9.37 -18.39 13.16
N ALA A 194 -9.63 -17.21 13.72
CA ALA A 194 -10.31 -16.15 12.98
C ALA A 194 -9.25 -15.30 12.25
N ASP A 195 -8.97 -15.64 11.00
CA ASP A 195 -7.86 -15.08 10.26
C ASP A 195 -8.25 -13.83 9.45
N SER A 196 -7.31 -12.91 9.27
CA SER A 196 -7.43 -11.75 8.39
C SER A 196 -6.38 -11.83 7.28
N MET A 197 -6.83 -11.98 6.04
CA MET A 197 -5.94 -12.19 4.89
C MET A 197 -6.19 -11.18 3.78
N PHE A 198 -5.12 -10.62 3.25
CA PHE A 198 -5.11 -9.64 2.16
C PHE A 198 -4.15 -10.12 1.07
N GLY A 199 -4.64 -10.44 -0.13
CA GLY A 199 -3.80 -10.82 -1.28
C GLY A 199 -3.01 -9.64 -1.84
N GLU A 200 -3.63 -8.45 -1.81
CA GLU A 200 -3.08 -7.18 -2.29
C GLU A 200 -2.96 -7.13 -3.82
N GLY A 201 -1.81 -7.41 -4.44
CA GLY A 201 -1.67 -7.27 -5.89
C GLY A 201 -1.33 -8.58 -6.60
N GLY A 202 -2.16 -8.99 -7.55
CA GLY A 202 -1.92 -10.12 -8.46
C GLY A 202 -2.94 -11.23 -8.26
N ASN A 203 -2.75 -12.37 -8.94
CA ASN A 203 -3.78 -13.41 -9.01
C ASN A 203 -3.58 -14.44 -7.89
N ASP A 204 -4.23 -14.20 -6.77
CA ASP A 204 -3.99 -14.91 -5.52
C ASP A 204 -4.91 -16.11 -5.33
N ARG A 205 -4.44 -17.06 -4.50
CA ARG A 205 -5.23 -18.20 -4.06
C ARG A 205 -5.24 -18.27 -2.55
N MET A 206 -6.40 -17.99 -1.99
CA MET A 206 -6.58 -17.81 -0.56
C MET A 206 -7.61 -18.77 0.01
N SER A 207 -7.34 -19.21 1.23
CA SER A 207 -8.16 -20.16 1.96
C SER A 207 -8.16 -19.78 3.44
N GLY A 208 -9.28 -19.34 3.98
CA GLY A 208 -9.47 -19.05 5.41
C GLY A 208 -9.15 -20.29 6.26
N GLY A 209 -10.07 -21.26 6.28
CA GLY A 209 -9.88 -22.44 7.10
C GLY A 209 -11.05 -22.68 8.03
N PRO A 210 -10.84 -23.39 9.15
CA PRO A 210 -11.78 -23.36 10.27
C PRO A 210 -11.67 -22.08 11.10
N GLY A 211 -12.77 -21.35 11.19
CA GLY A 211 -12.93 -20.15 11.99
C GLY A 211 -13.67 -19.07 11.21
N ASN A 212 -13.98 -17.94 11.86
CA ASN A 212 -14.68 -16.86 11.17
C ASN A 212 -13.66 -15.95 10.51
N ASP A 213 -13.42 -16.15 9.21
CA ASP A 213 -12.32 -15.49 8.51
C ASP A 213 -12.75 -14.21 7.79
N SER A 214 -11.80 -13.30 7.61
CA SER A 214 -11.92 -12.12 6.76
C SER A 214 -10.87 -12.17 5.66
N VAL A 215 -11.31 -12.29 4.40
CA VAL A 215 -10.41 -12.50 3.27
C VAL A 215 -10.69 -11.51 2.14
N SER A 216 -9.66 -10.80 1.68
CA SER A 216 -9.73 -9.82 0.59
C SER A 216 -8.73 -10.17 -0.50
N GLY A 217 -9.20 -10.41 -1.73
CA GLY A 217 -8.37 -10.66 -2.92
C GLY A 217 -7.42 -9.51 -3.19
N GLY A 218 -7.96 -8.38 -3.58
CA GLY A 218 -7.17 -7.19 -3.86
C GLY A 218 -7.32 -6.82 -5.33
N ALA A 219 -6.22 -6.67 -6.05
CA ALA A 219 -6.23 -6.38 -7.48
C ALA A 219 -5.87 -7.61 -8.30
N ASP A 220 -6.41 -7.68 -9.52
CA ASP A 220 -6.32 -8.81 -10.47
C ASP A 220 -7.28 -9.97 -10.13
N ASP A 221 -7.24 -11.08 -10.89
CA ASP A 221 -8.25 -12.13 -10.80
C ASP A 221 -7.95 -13.12 -9.66
N ASP A 222 -8.73 -13.09 -8.58
CA ASP A 222 -8.49 -13.85 -7.36
C ASP A 222 -9.36 -15.10 -7.17
N VAL A 223 -8.88 -16.01 -6.32
CA VAL A 223 -9.64 -17.19 -5.86
C VAL A 223 -9.66 -17.25 -4.34
N VAL A 224 -10.85 -17.06 -3.76
CA VAL A 224 -11.08 -16.96 -2.31
C VAL A 224 -11.96 -18.10 -1.80
N PHE A 225 -11.49 -18.83 -0.80
CA PHE A 225 -12.27 -19.85 -0.09
C PHE A 225 -12.37 -19.49 1.40
N GLY A 226 -13.60 -19.34 1.93
CA GLY A 226 -13.83 -19.17 3.37
C GLY A 226 -13.59 -20.47 4.14
N ARG A 227 -14.42 -21.48 3.80
CA ARG A 227 -14.45 -22.89 4.23
C ARG A 227 -15.44 -23.19 5.34
N GLU A 228 -15.01 -23.27 6.60
CA GLU A 228 -15.87 -23.66 7.72
C GLU A 228 -16.22 -22.42 8.52
N ASP A 229 -17.38 -22.41 9.19
CA ASP A 229 -17.89 -21.27 9.98
C ASP A 229 -18.26 -20.02 9.14
N ASP A 230 -18.45 -18.87 9.79
CA ASP A 230 -19.06 -17.68 9.17
C ASP A 230 -17.99 -16.71 8.65
N ASP A 231 -17.82 -16.64 7.32
CA ASP A 231 -16.76 -15.87 6.68
C ASP A 231 -17.21 -14.54 6.06
N THR A 232 -16.31 -13.57 5.99
CA THR A 232 -16.44 -12.34 5.20
C THR A 232 -15.41 -12.30 4.08
N MET A 233 -15.86 -12.17 2.82
CA MET A 233 -14.99 -12.19 1.65
C MET A 233 -15.20 -10.99 0.72
N SER A 234 -14.11 -10.51 0.13
CA SER A 234 -14.08 -9.57 -0.98
C SER A 234 -13.12 -10.10 -2.05
N GLY A 235 -13.54 -10.04 -3.31
CA GLY A 235 -12.66 -10.30 -4.45
C GLY A 235 -11.77 -9.09 -4.74
N GLY A 236 -12.35 -7.89 -4.75
CA GLY A 236 -11.66 -6.65 -5.06
C GLY A 236 -11.82 -6.25 -6.53
N ASP A 237 -10.73 -5.80 -7.14
CA ASP A 237 -10.66 -5.36 -8.53
C ASP A 237 -10.26 -6.54 -9.43
N GLY A 238 -11.21 -7.17 -10.13
CA GLY A 238 -10.88 -8.31 -10.98
C GLY A 238 -12.12 -9.11 -11.36
N ASN A 239 -11.90 -10.27 -11.98
CA ASN A 239 -12.92 -11.31 -12.13
C ASN A 239 -12.68 -12.39 -11.07
N ASP A 240 -13.22 -12.17 -9.88
CA ASP A 240 -12.88 -12.96 -8.71
C ASP A 240 -13.83 -14.12 -8.47
N TYR A 241 -13.27 -15.25 -8.07
CA TYR A 241 -14.05 -16.41 -7.65
C TYR A 241 -14.04 -16.56 -6.13
N CYS A 242 -15.18 -16.36 -5.48
CA CYS A 242 -15.31 -16.57 -4.03
C CYS A 242 -16.28 -17.71 -3.70
N LEU A 243 -15.86 -18.59 -2.79
CA LEU A 243 -16.68 -19.69 -2.26
C LEU A 243 -16.58 -19.72 -0.73
N GLY A 244 -17.66 -19.33 -0.06
CA GLY A 244 -17.71 -19.31 1.41
C GLY A 244 -17.68 -20.68 2.07
N GLY A 245 -18.28 -21.72 1.48
CA GLY A 245 -18.32 -23.05 2.10
C GLY A 245 -19.48 -23.22 3.09
N ALA A 246 -19.23 -23.83 4.26
CA ALA A 246 -20.20 -23.98 5.33
C ALA A 246 -20.48 -22.62 6.02
N GLY A 247 -21.42 -22.59 6.96
CA GLY A 247 -21.75 -21.36 7.70
C GLY A 247 -22.55 -20.31 6.92
N THR A 248 -22.70 -19.14 7.54
CA THR A 248 -23.44 -17.97 7.05
C THR A 248 -22.45 -16.93 6.55
N ASN A 249 -22.10 -17.03 5.27
CA ASN A 249 -21.05 -16.21 4.68
C ASN A 249 -21.57 -14.90 4.11
N ALA A 250 -20.77 -13.84 4.27
CA ALA A 250 -20.94 -12.57 3.60
C ALA A 250 -19.86 -12.42 2.52
N ALA A 251 -20.27 -12.21 1.28
CA ALA A 251 -19.37 -11.84 0.18
C ALA A 251 -19.93 -10.60 -0.50
N ASP A 252 -19.07 -9.63 -0.81
CA ASP A 252 -19.50 -8.42 -1.50
C ASP A 252 -19.74 -8.66 -3.01
N ALA A 253 -20.05 -7.59 -3.75
CA ALA A 253 -20.40 -7.67 -5.17
C ALA A 253 -19.22 -7.97 -6.11
N SER A 254 -17.97 -7.86 -5.65
CA SER A 254 -16.78 -8.20 -6.43
C SER A 254 -16.62 -9.71 -6.61
N CYS A 255 -17.18 -10.50 -5.70
CA CYS A 255 -17.16 -11.95 -5.79
C CYS A 255 -18.15 -12.50 -6.84
N GLU A 256 -17.66 -13.20 -7.86
CA GLU A 256 -18.49 -14.07 -8.71
C GLU A 256 -18.86 -15.34 -7.93
N ILE A 257 -19.89 -15.26 -7.10
CA ILE A 257 -20.35 -16.39 -6.28
C ILE A 257 -21.01 -17.44 -7.17
N SER A 258 -20.40 -18.63 -7.30
CA SER A 258 -21.15 -19.81 -7.76
C SER A 258 -22.13 -20.21 -6.66
N ARG A 259 -23.40 -19.82 -6.79
CA ARG A 259 -24.47 -20.38 -5.94
C ARG A 259 -24.46 -21.90 -6.16
N PRO A 260 -24.41 -22.73 -5.10
CA PRO A 260 -24.52 -24.18 -5.24
C PRO A 260 -25.82 -24.60 -5.92
#